data_AF-A0A931T608-F1
#
_entry.id   AF-A0A931T608-F1
#
_cell.length_a   1.000
_cell.length_b   1.000
_cell.length_c   1.000
_cell.angle_alpha   90.00
_cell.angle_beta   90.00
_cell.angle_gamma   90.00
#
_symmetry.space_group_name_H-M   'P 1'
#
loop_
_entity.id
_entity.type
_entity.pdbx_description
1 polymer ?
#
loop_
_entity_poly.entity_id
_entity_poly.type
_entity_poly.pdbx_seq_one_letter_code
_entity_poly.pdbx_strand_id
1 'polypeptide(L)'
;MAQWMSLGVTRVSVGVQSLHERELRPLGRLHGREGALAAVRSAVASGLRSSVDVIIGLPGQTPESFASTVEPLLELGVGHVSLYILDLDEDSTLRRRVDAGRVALPNEDAVAEQYELAVGLCARFGLRQYEVSNFARPGEESIHNLRYWRRDRYLGFGLGAHSFDGRRRWASSRDIVEYMDRIESGASPMTFEEMLSAEEEREERIFLGLRRAEGLSEAELHELAPERAAIWIENGAANGWIRHSGARIAFTARGFLVSSELIAELF
;
A
#
# COMPACT_ATOMS: atom_id res chain seq x y z
N MET A 1 -21.68 11.41 -6.48
CA MET A 1 -21.33 11.33 -5.04
C MET A 1 -22.55 11.36 -4.14
N ALA A 2 -23.53 12.26 -4.33
CA ALA A 2 -24.76 12.28 -3.51
C ALA A 2 -25.47 10.92 -3.39
N GLN A 3 -25.62 10.19 -4.51
CA GLN A 3 -26.20 8.84 -4.50
C GLN A 3 -25.38 7.82 -3.70
N TRP A 4 -24.04 7.93 -3.71
CA TRP A 4 -23.18 7.04 -2.91
C TRP A 4 -23.31 7.36 -1.42
N MET A 5 -23.35 8.64 -1.07
CA MET A 5 -23.56 9.09 0.31
C MET A 5 -24.93 8.64 0.85
N SER A 6 -25.99 8.69 0.03
CA SER A 6 -27.30 8.17 0.45
C SER A 6 -27.32 6.65 0.68
N LEU A 7 -26.34 5.92 0.14
CA LEU A 7 -26.14 4.49 0.39
C LEU A 7 -25.17 4.21 1.55
N GLY A 8 -24.70 5.24 2.26
CA GLY A 8 -23.82 5.11 3.41
C GLY A 8 -22.32 5.05 3.07
N VAL A 9 -21.91 5.37 1.84
CA VAL A 9 -20.49 5.52 1.50
C VAL A 9 -19.90 6.71 2.25
N THR A 10 -18.79 6.49 2.96
CA THR A 10 -18.12 7.52 3.79
C THR A 10 -16.73 7.90 3.31
N ARG A 11 -16.17 7.13 2.35
CA ARG A 11 -14.82 7.35 1.80
C ARG A 11 -14.77 7.05 0.31
N VAL A 12 -13.93 7.78 -0.42
CA VAL A 12 -13.59 7.53 -1.83
C VAL A 12 -12.07 7.59 -2.03
N SER A 13 -11.52 6.67 -2.82
CA SER A 13 -10.13 6.77 -3.30
C SER A 13 -10.12 7.12 -4.77
N VAL A 14 -9.28 8.08 -5.15
CA VAL A 14 -9.08 8.50 -6.52
C VAL A 14 -7.70 8.04 -6.98
N GLY A 15 -7.67 7.09 -7.90
CA GLY A 15 -6.43 6.65 -8.50
C GLY A 15 -5.88 7.70 -9.46
N VAL A 16 -4.91 8.51 -9.02
CA VAL A 16 -4.28 9.57 -9.82
C VAL A 16 -3.01 9.07 -10.51
N GLN A 17 -2.21 8.26 -9.82
CA GLN A 17 -0.90 7.72 -10.19
C GLN A 17 0.18 8.78 -10.46
N SER A 18 -0.07 9.72 -11.37
CA SER A 18 0.74 10.90 -11.69
C SER A 18 -0.13 12.00 -12.30
N LEU A 19 0.29 13.26 -12.21
CA LEU A 19 -0.33 14.37 -12.95
C LEU A 19 0.37 14.65 -14.30
N HIS A 20 1.37 13.85 -14.68
CA HIS A 20 2.14 14.04 -15.91
C HIS A 20 1.83 12.95 -16.93
N GLU A 21 1.31 13.34 -18.10
CA GLU A 21 0.94 12.39 -19.15
C GLU A 21 2.11 11.50 -19.60
N ARG A 22 3.33 12.04 -19.61
CA ARG A 22 4.53 11.28 -19.99
C ARG A 22 4.80 10.08 -19.07
N GLU A 23 4.43 10.19 -17.80
CA GLU A 23 4.56 9.12 -16.79
C GLU A 23 3.38 8.13 -16.86
N LEU A 24 2.21 8.61 -17.29
CA LEU A 24 0.98 7.81 -17.39
C LEU A 24 0.89 6.96 -18.67
N ARG A 25 1.37 7.47 -19.80
CA ARG A 25 1.30 6.79 -21.11
C ARG A 25 1.92 5.39 -21.10
N PRO A 26 3.09 5.14 -20.47
CA PRO A 26 3.66 3.80 -20.37
C PRO A 26 2.74 2.80 -19.65
N LEU A 27 1.93 3.26 -18.69
CA LEU A 27 0.98 2.45 -17.91
C LEU A 27 -0.35 2.20 -18.63
N GLY A 28 -0.55 2.76 -19.83
CA GLY A 28 -1.84 2.69 -20.54
C GLY A 28 -2.94 3.54 -19.91
N ARG A 29 -2.58 4.47 -19.02
CA ARG A 29 -3.52 5.40 -18.37
C ARG A 29 -3.77 6.59 -19.29
N LEU A 30 -5.04 6.90 -19.54
CA LEU A 30 -5.49 7.91 -20.51
C LEU A 30 -6.03 9.18 -19.87
N HIS A 31 -6.01 9.30 -18.54
CA HIS A 31 -6.44 10.52 -17.86
C HIS A 31 -5.33 11.58 -17.91
N GLY A 32 -5.74 12.85 -17.97
CA GLY A 32 -4.85 14.00 -17.89
C GLY A 32 -4.96 14.72 -16.55
N ARG A 33 -4.02 15.64 -16.31
CA ARG A 33 -3.92 16.46 -15.09
C ARG A 33 -5.24 17.08 -14.67
N GLU A 34 -5.92 17.79 -15.58
CA GLU A 34 -7.16 18.51 -15.27
C GLU A 34 -8.29 17.57 -14.84
N GLY A 35 -8.41 16.40 -15.49
CA GLY A 35 -9.40 15.39 -15.12
C GLY A 35 -9.16 14.82 -13.73
N ALA A 36 -7.90 14.50 -13.40
CA ALA A 36 -7.53 14.03 -12.07
C ALA A 36 -7.81 15.08 -10.99
N LEU A 37 -7.38 16.32 -11.20
CA LEU A 37 -7.62 17.42 -10.25
C LEU A 37 -9.12 17.72 -10.09
N ALA A 38 -9.90 17.66 -11.16
CA ALA A 38 -11.35 17.83 -11.10
C ALA A 38 -12.03 16.71 -10.31
N ALA A 39 -11.61 15.46 -10.49
CA ALA A 39 -12.12 14.31 -9.74
C ALA A 39 -11.83 14.45 -8.24
N VAL A 40 -10.60 14.84 -7.89
CA VAL A 40 -10.20 15.06 -6.49
C VAL A 40 -10.93 16.24 -5.88
N ARG A 41 -11.06 17.37 -6.58
CA ARG A 41 -11.86 18.52 -6.12
C ARG A 41 -13.30 18.12 -5.83
N SER A 42 -13.91 17.33 -6.71
CA SER A 42 -15.27 16.82 -6.52
C SER A 42 -15.38 15.94 -5.28
N ALA A 43 -14.40 15.05 -5.06
CA ALA A 43 -14.33 14.18 -3.90
C ALA A 43 -14.26 14.97 -2.60
N VAL A 44 -13.34 15.93 -2.51
CA VAL A 44 -13.19 16.79 -1.33
C VAL A 44 -14.44 17.65 -1.10
N ALA A 45 -14.96 18.29 -2.14
CA ALA A 45 -16.15 19.15 -2.05
C ALA A 45 -17.42 18.39 -1.63
N SER A 46 -17.46 17.07 -1.80
CA SER A 46 -18.58 16.24 -1.37
C SER A 46 -18.65 16.03 0.16
N GLY A 47 -17.56 16.31 0.89
CA GLY A 47 -17.44 16.02 2.33
C GLY A 47 -17.11 14.56 2.66
N LEU A 48 -16.96 13.69 1.65
CA LEU A 48 -16.43 12.33 1.85
C LEU A 48 -14.96 12.39 2.28
N ARG A 49 -14.55 11.46 3.14
CA ARG A 49 -13.12 11.19 3.34
C ARG A 49 -12.53 10.81 1.98
N SER A 50 -11.49 11.50 1.58
CA SER A 50 -10.94 11.36 0.23
C SER A 50 -9.49 10.92 0.32
N SER A 51 -9.10 9.99 -0.53
CA SER A 51 -7.72 9.61 -0.74
C SER A 51 -7.29 9.73 -2.19
N VAL A 52 -5.99 9.88 -2.40
CA VAL A 52 -5.37 9.79 -3.72
C VAL A 52 -4.31 8.71 -3.74
N ASP A 53 -4.28 7.91 -4.81
CA ASP A 53 -3.25 6.90 -5.02
C ASP A 53 -2.24 7.43 -6.02
N VAL A 54 -0.96 7.48 -5.64
CA VAL A 54 0.17 7.98 -6.43
C VAL A 54 1.24 6.89 -6.49
N ILE A 55 1.95 6.82 -7.63
CA ILE A 55 3.01 5.83 -7.85
C ILE A 55 4.37 6.54 -7.90
N ILE A 56 5.32 6.04 -7.11
CA ILE A 56 6.74 6.40 -7.10
C ILE A 56 7.48 5.45 -8.05
N GLY A 57 8.51 5.93 -8.74
CA GLY A 57 9.34 5.09 -9.60
C GLY A 57 8.77 4.88 -11.01
N LEU A 58 7.87 5.76 -11.46
CA LEU A 58 7.34 5.68 -12.82
C LEU A 58 8.40 6.00 -13.89
N PRO A 59 8.28 5.44 -15.11
CA PRO A 59 9.19 5.78 -16.20
C PRO A 59 9.19 7.29 -16.50
N GLY A 60 10.39 7.88 -16.51
CA GLY A 60 10.57 9.33 -16.77
C GLY A 60 10.10 10.25 -15.65
N GLN A 61 9.77 9.72 -14.48
CA GLN A 61 9.45 10.50 -13.28
C GLN A 61 10.73 11.07 -12.67
N THR A 62 10.71 12.36 -12.34
CA THR A 62 11.79 13.07 -11.65
C THR A 62 11.30 13.56 -10.28
N PRO A 63 12.18 13.92 -9.35
CA PRO A 63 11.77 14.51 -8.07
C PRO A 63 10.83 15.71 -8.24
N GLU A 64 11.07 16.57 -9.23
CA GLU A 64 10.25 17.75 -9.52
C GLU A 64 8.87 17.37 -10.09
N SER A 65 8.82 16.35 -10.97
CA SER A 65 7.55 15.90 -11.54
C SER A 65 6.70 15.15 -10.51
N PHE A 66 7.34 14.42 -9.60
CA PHE A 66 6.70 13.81 -8.44
C PHE A 66 6.14 14.88 -7.47
N ALA A 67 6.94 15.88 -7.09
CA ALA A 67 6.47 16.97 -6.22
C ALA A 67 5.28 17.72 -6.85
N SER A 68 5.38 18.07 -8.14
CA SER A 68 4.28 18.72 -8.89
C SER A 68 3.07 17.82 -9.19
N THR A 69 3.14 16.54 -8.83
CA THR A 69 2.00 15.62 -8.75
C THR A 69 1.37 15.68 -7.36
N VAL A 70 2.17 15.53 -6.30
CA VAL A 70 1.66 15.36 -4.93
C VAL A 70 1.20 16.68 -4.30
N GLU A 71 1.96 17.76 -4.45
CA GLU A 71 1.64 19.05 -3.82
C GLU A 71 0.25 19.58 -4.21
N PRO A 72 -0.14 19.64 -5.50
CA PRO A 72 -1.47 20.12 -5.87
C PRO A 72 -2.58 19.24 -5.31
N LEU A 73 -2.39 17.93 -5.20
CA LEU A 73 -3.39 17.02 -4.63
C LEU A 73 -3.59 17.25 -3.14
N LEU A 74 -2.50 17.50 -2.40
CA LEU A 74 -2.54 17.82 -0.98
C LEU A 74 -3.13 19.22 -0.71
N GLU A 75 -2.82 20.21 -1.56
CA GLU A 75 -3.40 21.56 -1.52
C GLU A 75 -4.91 21.56 -1.71
N LEU A 76 -5.45 20.59 -2.46
CA LEU A 76 -6.90 20.41 -2.58
C LEU A 76 -7.58 19.94 -1.28
N GLY A 77 -6.83 19.63 -0.23
CA GLY A 77 -7.37 19.26 1.08
C GLY A 77 -7.60 17.76 1.27
N VAL A 78 -6.98 16.92 0.44
CA VAL A 78 -6.99 15.47 0.64
C VAL A 78 -6.31 15.12 1.97
N GLY A 79 -6.97 14.32 2.81
CA GLY A 79 -6.44 13.95 4.12
C GLY A 79 -5.78 12.56 4.17
N HIS A 80 -5.74 11.84 3.05
CA HIS A 80 -5.09 10.54 2.92
C HIS A 80 -4.40 10.36 1.56
N VAL A 81 -3.16 9.86 1.54
CA VAL A 81 -2.42 9.54 0.32
C VAL A 81 -1.87 8.13 0.41
N SER A 82 -2.11 7.34 -0.63
CA SER A 82 -1.44 6.07 -0.86
C SER A 82 -0.26 6.30 -1.81
N LEU A 83 0.96 6.05 -1.34
CA LEU A 83 2.20 6.11 -2.08
C LEU A 83 2.71 4.68 -2.34
N TYR A 84 2.55 4.22 -3.58
CA TYR A 84 3.02 2.91 -4.01
C TYR A 84 4.34 3.05 -4.74
N ILE A 85 5.37 2.32 -4.34
CA ILE A 85 6.55 2.13 -5.17
C ILE A 85 6.13 1.21 -6.32
N LEU A 86 6.49 1.57 -7.56
CA LEU A 86 6.15 0.80 -8.74
C LEU A 86 6.76 -0.60 -8.62
N ASP A 87 5.88 -1.58 -8.49
CA ASP A 87 6.20 -2.98 -8.68
C ASP A 87 5.60 -3.45 -10.01
N LEU A 88 6.35 -4.28 -10.72
CA LEU A 88 6.01 -4.73 -12.06
C LEU A 88 5.54 -6.18 -12.01
N ASP A 89 4.22 -6.35 -12.13
CA ASP A 89 3.59 -7.66 -12.29
C ASP A 89 4.14 -8.39 -13.54
N GLU A 90 4.34 -9.70 -13.42
CA GLU A 90 4.95 -10.57 -14.44
C GLU A 90 4.23 -10.49 -15.79
N ASP A 91 2.91 -10.39 -15.79
CA ASP A 91 2.09 -10.36 -17.00
C ASP A 91 1.85 -8.94 -17.54
N SER A 92 2.32 -7.93 -16.81
CA SER A 92 2.02 -6.54 -17.13
C SER A 92 2.60 -6.11 -18.48
N THR A 93 1.83 -5.28 -19.20
CA THR A 93 2.31 -4.67 -20.46
C THR A 93 3.56 -3.82 -20.23
N LEU A 94 3.70 -3.22 -19.05
CA LEU A 94 4.87 -2.41 -18.70
C LEU A 94 6.12 -3.28 -18.53
N ARG A 95 6.04 -4.41 -17.80
CA ARG A 95 7.11 -5.41 -17.70
C ARG A 95 7.65 -5.79 -19.09
N ARG A 96 6.75 -6.23 -19.98
CA ARG A 96 7.12 -6.59 -21.36
C ARG A 96 7.83 -5.47 -22.14
N ARG A 97 7.52 -4.20 -21.86
CA ARG A 97 8.20 -3.05 -22.50
C ARG A 97 9.56 -2.76 -21.90
N VAL A 98 9.70 -2.92 -20.59
CA VAL A 98 10.98 -2.78 -19.87
C VAL A 98 11.94 -3.88 -20.31
N ASP A 99 11.50 -5.14 -20.33
CA ASP A 99 12.32 -6.28 -20.75
C ASP A 99 12.76 -6.17 -22.22
N ALA A 100 11.93 -5.56 -23.06
CA ALA A 100 12.26 -5.25 -24.45
C ALA A 100 13.15 -4.00 -24.63
N GLY A 101 13.62 -3.37 -23.55
CA GLY A 101 14.45 -2.16 -23.58
C GLY A 101 13.74 -0.91 -24.11
N ARG A 102 12.41 -0.91 -24.22
CA ARG A 102 11.62 0.19 -24.77
C ARG A 102 11.27 1.26 -23.74
N VAL A 103 11.35 0.91 -22.46
CA VAL A 103 11.06 1.78 -21.32
C VAL A 103 12.13 1.55 -20.27
N ALA A 104 12.74 2.63 -19.77
CA ALA A 104 13.68 2.56 -18.66
C ALA A 104 12.96 2.93 -17.36
N LEU A 105 13.26 2.19 -16.29
CA LEU A 105 12.85 2.52 -14.93
C LEU A 105 13.94 3.29 -14.20
N PRO A 106 13.59 4.13 -13.22
CA PRO A 106 14.57 4.63 -12.27
C PRO A 106 15.24 3.47 -11.53
N ASN A 107 16.50 3.68 -11.13
CA ASN A 107 17.21 2.74 -10.26
C ASN A 107 16.73 2.88 -8.80
N GLU A 108 17.17 1.96 -7.95
CA GLU A 108 16.79 1.92 -6.53
C GLU A 108 17.14 3.21 -5.79
N ASP A 109 18.30 3.80 -6.05
CA ASP A 109 18.71 5.08 -5.44
C ASP A 109 17.74 6.22 -5.78
N ALA A 110 17.35 6.35 -7.05
CA ALA A 110 16.38 7.37 -7.47
C ALA A 110 14.99 7.14 -6.88
N VAL A 111 14.56 5.87 -6.73
CA VAL A 111 13.31 5.52 -6.04
C VAL A 111 13.40 5.88 -4.55
N ALA A 112 14.54 5.61 -3.91
CA ALA A 112 14.79 5.95 -2.51
C ALA A 112 14.69 7.47 -2.27
N GLU A 113 15.37 8.26 -3.10
CA GLU A 113 15.33 9.72 -3.04
C GLU A 113 13.91 10.26 -3.23
N GLN A 114 13.15 9.73 -4.19
CA GLN A 114 11.75 10.10 -4.41
C GLN A 114 10.87 9.73 -3.22
N TYR A 115 11.09 8.56 -2.61
CA TYR A 115 10.36 8.14 -1.42
C TYR A 115 10.64 9.06 -0.22
N GLU A 116 11.91 9.39 0.05
CA GLU A 116 12.29 10.32 1.12
C GLU A 116 11.66 11.72 0.89
N LEU A 117 11.67 12.22 -0.35
CA LEU A 117 10.97 13.44 -0.74
C LEU A 117 9.47 13.34 -0.45
N ALA A 118 8.84 12.21 -0.80
CA ALA A 118 7.41 12.01 -0.60
C ALA A 118 7.00 12.01 0.87
N VAL A 119 7.81 11.36 1.73
CA VAL A 119 7.63 11.37 3.18
C VAL A 119 7.71 12.80 3.71
N GLY A 120 8.71 13.57 3.28
CA GLY A 120 8.89 14.97 3.67
C GLY A 120 7.72 15.87 3.23
N LEU A 121 7.24 15.70 2.00
CA LEU A 121 6.06 16.41 1.49
C LEU A 121 4.83 16.08 2.31
N CYS A 122 4.52 14.80 2.53
CA CYS A 122 3.37 14.39 3.34
C CYS A 122 3.42 15.01 4.75
N ALA A 123 4.59 14.97 5.41
CA ALA A 123 4.79 15.55 6.72
C ALA A 123 4.54 17.07 6.74
N ARG A 124 5.00 17.80 5.71
CA ARG A 124 4.77 19.26 5.56
C ARG A 124 3.28 19.62 5.50
N PHE A 125 2.45 18.75 4.91
CA PHE A 125 1.00 18.91 4.85
C PHE A 125 0.25 18.30 6.06
N GLY A 126 0.98 17.78 7.05
CA GLY A 126 0.42 17.23 8.28
C GLY A 126 -0.06 15.79 8.17
N LEU A 127 0.30 15.08 7.08
CA LEU A 127 0.03 13.66 6.93
C LEU A 127 1.18 12.86 7.56
N ARG A 128 0.84 11.77 8.26
CA ARG A 128 1.78 10.86 8.89
C ARG A 128 1.66 9.49 8.25
N GLN A 129 2.79 8.84 8.02
CA GLN A 129 2.82 7.44 7.65
C GLN A 129 2.19 6.62 8.77
N TYR A 130 1.20 5.78 8.46
CA TYR A 130 0.60 4.87 9.44
C TYR A 130 0.87 3.39 9.10
N GLU A 131 1.19 3.09 7.85
CA GLU A 131 1.73 1.80 7.39
C GLU A 131 2.62 2.01 6.14
N VAL A 132 3.17 0.92 5.61
CA VAL A 132 4.23 0.92 4.59
C VAL A 132 3.98 1.83 3.37
N SER A 133 2.75 1.99 2.92
CA SER A 133 2.41 2.70 1.68
C SER A 133 1.45 3.89 1.87
N ASN A 134 1.00 4.20 3.08
CA ASN A 134 -0.14 5.09 3.29
C ASN A 134 0.14 6.12 4.39
N PHE A 135 -0.28 7.33 4.07
CA PHE A 135 -0.10 8.53 4.85
C PHE A 135 -1.46 9.17 5.07
N ALA A 136 -1.73 9.62 6.29
CA ALA A 136 -3.00 10.25 6.60
C ALA A 136 -2.85 11.36 7.64
N ARG A 137 -3.77 12.32 7.62
CA ARG A 137 -4.00 13.19 8.77
C ARG A 137 -4.48 12.32 9.94
N PRO A 138 -4.12 12.66 11.19
CA PRO A 138 -4.62 11.93 12.36
C PRO A 138 -6.16 11.81 12.34
N GLY A 139 -6.68 10.59 12.38
CA GLY A 139 -8.12 10.30 12.33
C GLY A 139 -8.69 10.04 10.93
N GLU A 140 -7.88 10.18 9.87
CA GLU A 140 -8.23 9.88 8.48
C GLU A 140 -7.58 8.59 7.94
N GLU A 141 -6.97 7.80 8.82
CA GLU A 141 -6.39 6.51 8.45
C GLU A 141 -7.46 5.58 7.86
N SER A 142 -7.08 4.81 6.83
CA SER A 142 -7.97 3.82 6.24
C SER A 142 -8.19 2.66 7.20
N ILE A 143 -9.37 2.60 7.82
CA ILE A 143 -9.79 1.47 8.66
C ILE A 143 -9.71 0.16 7.88
N HIS A 144 -10.05 0.19 6.59
CA HIS A 144 -9.97 -0.97 5.70
C HIS A 144 -8.52 -1.46 5.54
N ASN A 145 -7.57 -0.58 5.24
CA ASN A 145 -6.16 -0.97 5.11
C ASN A 145 -5.63 -1.48 6.46
N LEU A 146 -5.95 -0.78 7.55
CA LEU A 146 -5.52 -1.16 8.90
C LEU A 146 -6.02 -2.55 9.32
N ARG A 147 -7.20 -2.99 8.87
CA ARG A 147 -7.68 -4.37 9.13
C ARG A 147 -6.73 -5.42 8.57
N TYR A 148 -6.24 -5.24 7.34
CA TYR A 148 -5.27 -6.17 6.76
C TYR A 148 -3.97 -6.17 7.57
N TRP A 149 -3.42 -5.01 7.90
CA TRP A 149 -2.16 -4.92 8.64
C TRP A 149 -2.26 -5.33 10.12
N ARG A 150 -3.47 -5.33 10.68
CA ARG A 150 -3.74 -5.85 12.03
C ARG A 150 -4.06 -7.34 12.04
N ARG A 151 -4.10 -7.97 10.86
CA ARG A 151 -4.50 -9.37 10.71
C ARG A 151 -5.94 -9.61 11.20
N ASP A 152 -6.81 -8.60 11.05
CA ASP A 152 -8.22 -8.69 11.41
C ASP A 152 -8.95 -9.62 10.42
N ARG A 153 -10.01 -10.28 10.90
CA ARG A 153 -10.84 -11.17 10.08
C ARG A 153 -11.66 -10.37 9.07
N TYR A 154 -11.82 -10.90 7.86
CA TYR A 154 -12.65 -10.30 6.83
C TYR A 154 -13.27 -11.34 5.90
N LEU A 155 -14.41 -10.97 5.32
CA LEU A 155 -15.07 -11.72 4.26
C LEU A 155 -15.02 -10.88 2.98
N GLY A 156 -14.54 -11.49 1.90
CA GLY A 156 -14.59 -10.96 0.55
C GLY A 156 -15.75 -11.56 -0.23
N PHE A 157 -16.35 -10.76 -1.09
CA PHE A 157 -17.46 -11.16 -1.96
C PHE A 157 -17.18 -10.68 -3.39
N GLY A 158 -17.62 -11.46 -4.38
CA GLY A 158 -17.40 -11.16 -5.80
C GLY A 158 -16.23 -11.91 -6.40
N LEU A 159 -15.99 -11.70 -7.70
CA LEU A 159 -14.91 -12.32 -8.47
C LEU A 159 -13.53 -12.06 -7.81
N GLY A 160 -12.74 -13.12 -7.66
CA GLY A 160 -11.38 -13.05 -7.14
C GLY A 160 -11.24 -12.58 -5.69
N ALA A 161 -12.35 -12.46 -4.96
CA ALA A 161 -12.35 -11.94 -3.60
C ALA A 161 -11.73 -12.94 -2.63
N HIS A 162 -10.89 -12.43 -1.73
CA HIS A 162 -10.25 -13.19 -0.65
C HIS A 162 -10.98 -12.98 0.66
N SER A 163 -10.92 -13.98 1.52
CA SER A 163 -11.46 -13.96 2.88
C SER A 163 -10.46 -14.59 3.86
N PHE A 164 -10.55 -14.19 5.11
CA PHE A 164 -9.64 -14.64 6.17
C PHE A 164 -10.33 -14.65 7.53
N ASP A 165 -10.24 -15.75 8.27
CA ASP A 165 -10.84 -15.90 9.60
C ASP A 165 -9.83 -15.89 10.76
N GLY A 166 -8.55 -15.60 10.49
CA GLY A 166 -7.47 -15.67 11.46
C GLY A 166 -6.57 -16.90 11.30
N ARG A 167 -7.05 -17.98 10.67
CA ARG A 167 -6.28 -19.22 10.45
C ARG A 167 -6.46 -19.81 9.05
N ARG A 168 -7.61 -19.57 8.43
CA ARG A 168 -7.98 -20.05 7.10
C ARG A 168 -8.03 -18.87 6.14
N ARG A 169 -7.42 -19.02 4.96
CA ARG A 169 -7.65 -18.13 3.82
C ARG A 169 -8.39 -18.87 2.72
N TRP A 170 -9.32 -18.19 2.08
CA TRP A 170 -10.01 -18.74 0.92
C TRP A 170 -10.35 -17.64 -0.07
N ALA A 171 -10.48 -18.02 -1.34
CA ALA A 171 -10.80 -17.08 -2.39
C ALA A 171 -11.76 -17.67 -3.41
N SER A 172 -12.58 -16.80 -3.99
CA SER A 172 -13.38 -17.12 -5.16
C SER A 172 -12.54 -17.14 -6.45
N SER A 173 -13.03 -17.80 -7.50
CA SER A 173 -12.35 -17.80 -8.80
C SER A 173 -12.03 -16.38 -9.29
N ARG A 174 -10.84 -16.23 -9.88
CA ARG A 174 -10.43 -15.02 -10.62
C ARG A 174 -10.87 -15.07 -12.08
N ASP A 175 -11.26 -16.25 -12.57
CA ASP A 175 -11.81 -16.43 -13.91
C ASP A 175 -13.30 -16.09 -13.90
N ILE A 176 -13.72 -15.14 -14.74
CA ILE A 176 -15.10 -14.66 -14.76
C ILE A 176 -16.08 -15.73 -15.25
N VAL A 177 -15.66 -16.59 -16.18
CA VAL A 177 -16.50 -17.66 -16.71
C VAL A 177 -16.70 -18.72 -15.64
N GLU A 178 -15.62 -19.19 -15.00
CA GLU A 178 -15.72 -20.17 -13.92
C GLU A 178 -16.53 -19.63 -12.73
N TYR A 179 -16.32 -18.36 -12.37
CA TYR A 179 -17.08 -17.72 -11.29
C TYR A 179 -18.58 -17.68 -11.58
N MET A 180 -18.98 -17.26 -12.78
CA MET A 180 -20.39 -17.20 -13.18
C MET A 180 -21.01 -18.60 -13.22
N ASP A 181 -20.35 -19.57 -13.86
CA ASP A 181 -20.86 -20.95 -13.97
C ASP A 181 -21.11 -21.58 -12.59
N ARG A 182 -20.21 -21.35 -11.62
CA ARG A 182 -20.38 -21.82 -10.24
C ARG A 182 -21.56 -21.17 -9.54
N ILE A 183 -21.70 -19.84 -9.65
CA ILE A 183 -22.80 -19.11 -9.01
C ILE A 183 -24.15 -19.53 -9.61
N GLU A 184 -24.26 -19.61 -10.94
CA GLU A 184 -25.51 -19.94 -11.64
C GLU A 184 -25.94 -21.39 -11.41
N SER A 185 -24.99 -22.31 -11.19
CA SER A 185 -25.28 -23.70 -10.82
C SER A 185 -25.57 -23.91 -9.33
N GLY A 186 -25.51 -22.85 -8.50
CA GLY A 186 -25.68 -22.94 -7.05
C GLY A 186 -24.49 -23.57 -6.31
N ALA A 187 -23.34 -23.71 -6.98
CA ALA A 187 -22.10 -24.17 -6.38
C ALA A 187 -21.37 -23.05 -5.63
N SER A 188 -20.41 -23.42 -4.79
CA SER A 188 -19.54 -22.44 -4.14
C SER A 188 -18.61 -21.78 -5.17
N PRO A 189 -18.46 -20.43 -5.16
CA PRO A 189 -17.52 -19.74 -6.03
C PRO A 189 -16.05 -19.94 -5.61
N MET A 190 -15.80 -20.60 -4.47
CA MET A 190 -14.45 -20.82 -3.94
C MET A 190 -13.62 -21.76 -4.82
N THR A 191 -12.42 -21.33 -5.16
CA THR A 191 -11.43 -22.11 -5.93
C THR A 191 -10.08 -22.23 -5.24
N PHE A 192 -9.87 -21.47 -4.17
CA PHE A 192 -8.66 -21.52 -3.36
C PHE A 192 -9.03 -21.60 -1.87
N GLU A 193 -8.32 -22.44 -1.14
CA GLU A 193 -8.40 -22.58 0.31
C GLU A 193 -7.07 -23.06 0.87
N GLU A 194 -6.62 -22.43 1.95
CA GLU A 194 -5.45 -22.85 2.72
C GLU A 194 -5.70 -22.68 4.23
N MET A 195 -5.01 -23.51 5.01
CA MET A 195 -4.94 -23.42 6.46
C MET A 195 -3.51 -23.09 6.85
N LEU A 196 -3.34 -22.01 7.60
CA LEU A 196 -2.02 -21.57 8.04
C LEU A 196 -1.48 -22.47 9.14
N SER A 197 -0.23 -22.86 8.95
CA SER A 197 0.61 -23.44 9.99
C SER A 197 0.93 -22.40 11.07
N ALA A 198 1.39 -22.88 12.23
CA ALA A 198 1.83 -22.00 13.31
C ALA A 198 3.04 -21.15 12.91
N GLU A 199 3.87 -21.65 12.00
CA GLU A 199 5.00 -20.94 11.42
C GLU A 199 4.55 -19.80 10.52
N GLU A 200 3.67 -20.05 9.55
CA GLU A 200 3.12 -18.99 8.67
C GLU A 200 2.38 -17.92 9.46
N GLU A 201 1.65 -18.30 10.51
CA GLU A 201 0.99 -17.34 11.41
C GLU A 201 2.02 -16.47 12.17
N ARG A 202 3.12 -17.07 12.66
CA ARG A 202 4.22 -16.34 13.31
C ARG A 202 4.88 -15.35 12.36
N GLU A 203 5.21 -15.80 11.15
CA GLU A 203 5.84 -14.98 10.12
C GLU A 203 4.94 -13.83 9.67
N GLU A 204 3.66 -14.11 9.44
CA GLU A 204 2.69 -13.08 9.07
C GLU A 204 2.50 -12.04 10.18
N ARG A 205 2.49 -12.44 11.45
CA ARG A 205 2.43 -11.49 12.59
C ARG A 205 3.64 -10.56 12.60
N ILE A 206 4.84 -11.08 12.35
CA ILE A 206 6.05 -10.26 12.25
C ILE A 206 5.91 -9.29 11.06
N PHE A 207 5.59 -9.83 9.89
CA PHE A 207 5.57 -9.10 8.63
C PHE A 207 4.54 -7.98 8.59
N LEU A 208 3.28 -8.29 8.94
CA LEU A 208 2.22 -7.29 9.00
C LEU A 208 2.44 -6.30 10.15
N GLY A 209 2.98 -6.78 11.27
CA GLY A 209 3.26 -5.97 12.44
C GLY A 209 4.27 -4.87 12.19
N LEU A 210 5.44 -5.23 11.65
CA LEU A 210 6.53 -4.30 11.36
C LEU A 210 6.20 -3.34 10.20
N ARG A 211 5.29 -3.72 9.29
CA ARG A 211 4.81 -2.84 8.20
C ARG A 211 3.83 -1.76 8.65
N ARG A 212 3.52 -1.65 9.95
CA ARG A 212 2.79 -0.52 10.53
C ARG A 212 3.76 0.48 11.17
N ALA A 213 3.42 1.76 11.17
CA ALA A 213 4.27 2.80 11.78
C ALA A 213 4.41 2.67 13.30
N GLU A 214 3.51 1.92 13.95
CA GLU A 214 3.60 1.53 15.36
C GLU A 214 4.52 0.32 15.59
N GLY A 215 4.84 -0.44 14.53
CA GLY A 215 5.66 -1.64 14.57
C GLY A 215 5.17 -2.72 15.53
N LEU A 216 6.09 -3.40 16.20
CA LEU A 216 5.82 -4.45 17.19
C LEU A 216 6.34 -4.06 18.56
N SER A 217 5.78 -4.64 19.63
CA SER A 217 6.45 -4.52 20.92
C SER A 217 7.76 -5.32 20.91
N GLU A 218 8.78 -4.83 21.60
CA GLU A 218 10.07 -5.53 21.67
C GLU A 218 9.91 -6.93 22.27
N ALA A 219 9.07 -7.08 23.30
CA ALA A 219 8.73 -8.37 23.89
C ALA A 219 8.05 -9.33 22.88
N GLU A 220 7.10 -8.83 22.09
CA GLU A 220 6.45 -9.62 21.04
C GLU A 220 7.43 -10.03 19.95
N LEU A 221 8.38 -9.16 19.59
CA LEU A 221 9.41 -9.49 18.60
C LEU A 221 10.35 -10.59 19.11
N HIS A 222 10.74 -10.54 20.38
CA HIS A 222 11.52 -11.61 21.02
C HIS A 222 10.74 -12.92 21.15
N GLU A 223 9.42 -12.88 21.36
CA GLU A 223 8.58 -14.08 21.38
C GLU A 223 8.49 -14.71 19.99
N LEU A 224 8.29 -13.89 18.95
CA LEU A 224 8.08 -14.36 17.58
C LEU A 224 9.38 -14.75 16.86
N ALA A 225 10.52 -14.16 17.22
CA ALA A 225 11.83 -14.42 16.60
C ALA A 225 12.95 -14.53 17.67
N PRO A 226 12.87 -15.49 18.61
CA PRO A 226 13.74 -15.53 19.80
C PRO A 226 15.23 -15.60 19.49
N GLU A 227 15.61 -16.26 18.39
CA GLU A 227 17.01 -16.44 18.00
C GLU A 227 17.59 -15.23 17.26
N ARG A 228 16.74 -14.41 16.63
CA ARG A 228 17.18 -13.36 15.69
C ARG A 228 16.85 -11.94 16.13
N ALA A 229 15.84 -11.76 16.98
CA ALA A 229 15.33 -10.44 17.38
C ALA A 229 16.41 -9.52 17.96
N ALA A 230 17.28 -10.02 18.86
CA ALA A 230 18.31 -9.19 19.49
C ALA A 230 19.28 -8.59 18.47
N ILE A 231 19.84 -9.43 17.60
CA ILE A 231 20.79 -9.02 16.55
C ILE A 231 20.11 -8.12 15.53
N TRP A 232 18.88 -8.45 15.14
CA TRP A 232 18.10 -7.65 14.20
C TRP A 232 17.83 -6.24 14.73
N ILE A 233 17.46 -6.10 16.01
CA ILE A 233 17.25 -4.80 16.67
C ILE A 233 18.57 -4.02 16.71
N GLU A 234 19.66 -4.64 17.15
CA GLU A 234 20.98 -3.99 17.22
C GLU A 234 21.43 -3.47 15.86
N ASN A 235 21.37 -4.30 14.82
CA ASN A 235 21.73 -3.94 13.45
C ASN A 235 20.81 -2.86 12.89
N GLY A 236 19.50 -3.01 13.07
CA GLY A 236 18.52 -2.02 12.62
C GLY A 236 18.75 -0.65 13.24
N ALA A 237 19.06 -0.61 14.54
CA ALA A 237 19.31 0.64 15.26
C ALA A 237 20.63 1.28 14.81
N ALA A 238 21.70 0.48 14.67
CA ALA A 238 23.01 0.94 14.21
C ALA A 238 22.95 1.56 12.79
N ASN A 239 22.09 1.03 11.92
CA ASN A 239 21.91 1.52 10.55
C ASN A 239 20.80 2.58 10.41
N GLY A 240 20.10 2.92 11.50
CA GLY A 240 19.01 3.90 11.47
C GLY A 240 17.75 3.44 10.74
N TRP A 241 17.56 2.13 10.55
CA TRP A 241 16.38 1.54 9.93
C TRP A 241 15.21 1.43 10.88
N ILE A 242 15.47 1.25 12.18
CA ILE A 242 14.43 1.21 13.21
C ILE A 242 14.59 2.36 14.20
N ARG A 243 13.52 2.60 14.95
CA ARG A 243 13.48 3.50 16.10
C ARG A 243 12.72 2.84 17.24
N HIS A 244 13.14 3.12 18.47
CA HIS A 244 12.35 2.79 19.66
C HIS A 244 11.29 3.88 19.89
N SER A 245 10.05 3.45 20.12
CA SER A 245 8.92 4.31 20.48
C SER A 245 8.29 3.79 21.76
N GLY A 246 8.92 4.08 22.89
CA GLY A 246 8.63 3.40 24.16
C GLY A 246 9.09 1.94 24.08
N ALA A 247 8.21 1.00 24.43
CA ALA A 247 8.49 -0.44 24.38
C ALA A 247 8.27 -1.07 22.99
N ARG A 248 8.17 -0.26 21.93
CA ARG A 248 7.91 -0.71 20.56
C ARG A 248 9.08 -0.42 19.64
N ILE A 249 9.31 -1.35 18.72
CA ILE A 249 10.25 -1.26 17.61
C ILE A 249 9.46 -0.97 16.35
N ALA A 250 9.77 0.13 15.68
CA ALA A 250 9.12 0.52 14.43
C ALA A 250 10.17 0.97 13.41
N PHE A 251 9.86 0.84 12.12
CA PHE A 251 10.73 1.36 11.08
C PHE A 251 10.79 2.89 11.09
N THR A 252 11.94 3.42 10.70
CA THR A 252 12.08 4.78 10.19
C THR A 252 11.59 4.82 8.74
N ALA A 253 11.52 6.00 8.12
CA ALA A 253 11.21 6.11 6.68
C ALA A 253 12.16 5.25 5.84
N ARG A 254 13.46 5.29 6.16
CA ARG A 254 14.48 4.45 5.50
C ARG A 254 14.26 2.97 5.73
N GLY A 255 13.88 2.56 6.94
CA GLY A 255 13.55 1.17 7.23
C GLY A 255 12.34 0.67 6.45
N PHE A 256 11.32 1.51 6.22
CA PHE A 256 10.15 1.12 5.42
C PHE A 256 10.51 0.80 3.97
N LEU A 257 11.42 1.57 3.38
CA LEU A 257 11.86 1.41 1.99
C LEU A 257 12.43 0.01 1.72
N VAL A 258 13.19 -0.53 2.67
CA VAL A 258 13.84 -1.86 2.59
C VAL A 258 13.21 -2.86 3.55
N SER A 259 11.96 -2.63 3.96
CA SER A 259 11.34 -3.40 5.04
C SER A 259 11.16 -4.88 4.69
N SER A 260 10.99 -5.21 3.42
CA SER A 260 10.82 -6.61 2.97
C SER A 260 12.07 -7.43 3.26
N GLU A 261 13.24 -6.92 2.90
CA GLU A 261 14.55 -7.54 3.10
C GLU A 261 14.85 -7.66 4.59
N LEU A 262 14.63 -6.56 5.35
CA LEU A 262 14.86 -6.56 6.78
C LEU A 262 13.96 -7.55 7.51
N ILE A 263 12.68 -7.67 7.13
CA ILE A 263 11.78 -8.63 7.77
C ILE A 263 12.19 -10.07 7.45
N ALA A 264 12.68 -10.35 6.23
CA ALA A 264 13.12 -11.69 5.85
C ALA A 264 14.28 -12.19 6.73
N GLU A 265 15.11 -11.30 7.30
CA GLU A 265 16.16 -11.65 8.26
C GLU A 265 15.63 -12.20 9.61
N LEU A 266 14.32 -12.17 9.84
CA LEU A 266 13.69 -12.73 11.05
C LEU A 266 13.17 -14.16 10.86
N PHE A 267 13.30 -14.74 9.66
CA PHE A 267 12.81 -16.09 9.30
C PHE A 267 13.94 -17.07 8.96
#